data_AF-A0AA45C2X3-F1
#
_entry.id   AF-A0AA45C2X3-F1
#
_cell.length_a   1.000
_cell.length_b   1.000
_cell.length_c   1.000
_cell.angle_alpha   90.00
_cell.angle_beta   90.00
_cell.angle_gamma   90.00
#
_symmetry.space_group_name_H-M   'P 1'
#
loop_
_entity.id
_entity.type
_entity.pdbx_description
1 polymer ?
#
loop_
_entity_poly.entity_id
_entity_poly.type
_entity_poly.pdbx_seq_one_letter_code
_entity_poly.pdbx_strand_id
1 'polypeptide(L)'
;MSTETEIELNNVVLFPERKEELHVISREPGSKPLCLHDSVLVNDKERTVKCRRCESLLDPFDYIVSLCDTESRYVENLKYLRREEKQRRQNIEKLIQIEKNAKSRIRRAGIKEPLPLWQNERVEP
;
A
#
# COMPACT_ATOMS: atom_id res chain seq x y z
N MET A 1 8.87 -34.31 -12.73
CA MET A 1 9.38 -34.38 -11.34
C MET A 1 9.79 -32.97 -10.97
N SER A 2 8.97 -32.25 -10.20
CA SER A 2 9.30 -30.90 -9.75
C SER A 2 10.44 -30.96 -8.72
N THR A 3 11.42 -30.06 -8.82
CA THR A 3 12.53 -30.03 -7.87
C THR A 3 12.07 -29.55 -6.49
N GLU A 4 12.73 -29.95 -5.40
CA GLU A 4 12.40 -29.49 -4.02
C GLU A 4 12.32 -27.95 -3.93
N THR A 5 13.13 -27.24 -4.71
CA THR A 5 13.15 -25.78 -4.86
C THR A 5 11.89 -25.23 -5.51
N GLU A 6 11.34 -25.90 -6.53
CA GLU A 6 10.06 -25.49 -7.14
C GLU A 6 8.91 -25.66 -6.15
N ILE A 7 8.95 -26.69 -5.31
CA ILE A 7 7.96 -26.92 -4.24
C ILE A 7 8.04 -25.83 -3.17
N GLU A 8 9.27 -25.42 -2.78
CA GLU A 8 9.49 -24.31 -1.84
C GLU A 8 9.00 -22.95 -2.40
N LEU A 9 9.17 -22.72 -3.71
CA LEU A 9 8.77 -21.49 -4.38
C LEU A 9 7.27 -21.40 -4.66
N ASN A 10 6.54 -22.52 -4.78
CA ASN A 10 5.10 -22.52 -5.03
C ASN A 10 4.27 -21.80 -3.95
N ASN A 11 4.83 -21.63 -2.74
CA ASN A 11 4.19 -20.90 -1.64
C ASN A 11 4.59 -19.42 -1.57
N VAL A 12 5.52 -18.97 -2.42
CA VAL A 12 5.92 -17.56 -2.53
C VAL A 12 5.07 -16.92 -3.61
N VAL A 13 3.92 -16.38 -3.21
CA VAL A 13 3.01 -15.68 -4.12
C VAL A 13 3.66 -14.37 -4.58
N LEU A 14 3.60 -14.09 -5.89
CA LEU A 14 3.95 -12.78 -6.46
C LEU A 14 3.19 -11.68 -5.70
N PHE A 15 3.88 -10.56 -5.43
CA PHE A 15 3.28 -9.43 -4.74
C PHE A 15 2.01 -8.99 -5.47
N PRO A 16 0.84 -8.98 -4.81
CA PRO A 16 -0.34 -8.41 -5.42
C PRO A 16 -0.09 -6.91 -5.59
N GLU A 17 -0.01 -6.45 -6.83
CA GLU A 17 -0.12 -5.04 -7.13
C GLU A 17 -1.51 -4.60 -6.69
N ARG A 18 -1.58 -3.72 -5.70
CA ARG A 18 -2.84 -3.08 -5.34
C ARG A 18 -3.24 -2.24 -6.55
N LYS A 19 -4.15 -2.77 -7.38
CA LYS A 19 -4.94 -1.92 -8.27
C LYS A 19 -5.61 -0.93 -7.34
N GLU A 20 -5.22 0.33 -7.41
CA GLU A 20 -5.93 1.41 -6.73
C GLU A 20 -7.32 1.45 -7.32
N GLU A 21 -8.22 0.62 -6.79
CA GLU A 21 -9.64 0.90 -6.85
C GLU A 21 -9.79 2.17 -6.01
N LEU A 22 -9.66 3.31 -6.68
CA LEU A 22 -10.16 4.59 -6.21
C LEU A 22 -11.60 4.31 -5.80
N HIS A 23 -11.81 4.04 -4.51
CA HIS A 23 -13.12 4.08 -3.90
C HIS A 23 -13.55 5.54 -3.96
N VAL A 24 -14.01 5.95 -5.13
CA VAL A 24 -14.78 7.16 -5.34
C VAL A 24 -16.02 6.93 -4.50
N ILE A 25 -16.10 7.67 -3.39
CA ILE A 25 -17.28 7.67 -2.54
C ILE A 25 -18.43 8.05 -3.46
N SER A 26 -19.29 7.07 -3.74
CA SER A 26 -20.63 7.35 -4.26
C SER A 26 -21.36 8.01 -3.10
N ARG A 27 -21.22 9.34 -2.98
CA ARG A 27 -22.14 10.11 -2.15
C ARG A 27 -23.53 9.84 -2.71
N GLU A 28 -24.54 9.80 -1.84
CA GLU A 28 -25.91 9.57 -2.29
C GLU A 28 -26.24 10.46 -3.49
N PRO A 29 -26.87 9.93 -4.54
CA PRO A 29 -27.22 10.69 -5.73
C PRO A 29 -28.17 11.83 -5.32
N GLY A 30 -27.63 13.03 -5.14
CA GLY A 30 -28.32 14.18 -4.56
C GLY A 30 -27.49 15.04 -3.60
N SER A 31 -26.36 14.54 -3.10
CA SER A 31 -25.46 15.35 -2.25
C SER A 31 -24.86 16.49 -3.07
N LYS A 32 -24.82 17.70 -2.49
CA LYS A 32 -24.13 18.84 -3.12
C LYS A 32 -22.64 18.50 -3.26
N PRO A 33 -21.98 18.89 -4.36
CA PRO A 33 -20.55 18.65 -4.52
C PRO A 33 -19.77 19.45 -3.47
N LEU A 34 -19.34 18.81 -2.38
CA LEU A 34 -18.36 19.41 -1.47
C LEU A 34 -16.99 19.46 -2.14
N CYS A 35 -16.30 20.58 -1.93
CA CYS A 35 -14.90 20.70 -2.28
C CYS A 35 -14.06 19.67 -1.49
N LEU A 36 -13.02 19.13 -2.12
CA LEU A 36 -12.11 18.14 -1.53
C LEU A 36 -10.78 18.76 -1.06
N HIS A 37 -10.78 20.06 -0.76
CA HIS A 37 -9.58 20.75 -0.32
C HIS A 37 -9.46 20.70 1.20
N ASP A 38 -8.28 20.34 1.70
CA ASP A 38 -8.02 20.17 3.14
C ASP A 38 -8.01 21.49 3.94
N SER A 39 -8.04 22.63 3.25
CA SER A 39 -7.88 23.95 3.86
C SER A 39 -9.20 24.71 3.89
N VAL A 40 -9.71 24.98 5.09
CA VAL A 40 -10.91 25.77 5.35
C VAL A 40 -10.63 26.97 6.24
N LEU A 41 -11.48 27.98 6.10
CA LEU A 41 -11.56 29.17 6.93
C LEU A 41 -12.89 29.14 7.67
N VAL A 42 -12.85 29.29 9.00
CA VAL A 42 -14.03 29.37 9.86
C VAL A 42 -14.25 30.82 10.24
N ASN A 43 -15.47 31.32 10.05
CA ASN A 43 -15.90 32.62 10.54
C ASN A 43 -16.86 32.44 11.71
N ASP A 44 -16.39 32.68 12.93
CA ASP A 44 -17.16 32.50 14.16
C ASP A 44 -18.37 33.43 14.26
N LYS A 45 -18.27 34.65 13.71
CA LYS A 45 -19.33 35.65 13.78
C LYS A 45 -20.52 35.30 12.90
N GLU A 46 -20.23 34.83 11.69
CA GLU A 46 -21.25 34.44 10.70
C GLU A 46 -21.60 32.96 10.78
N ARG A 47 -20.88 32.18 11.59
CA ARG A 47 -20.96 30.70 11.68
C ARG A 47 -20.84 30.03 10.31
N THR A 48 -19.95 30.55 9.47
CA THR A 48 -19.74 30.04 8.11
C THR A 48 -18.38 29.36 7.99
N VAL A 49 -18.35 28.30 7.18
CA VAL A 49 -17.12 27.61 6.80
C VAL A 49 -16.91 27.81 5.30
N LYS A 50 -15.72 28.25 4.91
CA LYS A 50 -15.36 28.48 3.50
C LYS A 50 -14.09 27.72 3.15
N CYS A 51 -14.02 27.18 1.95
CA CYS A 51 -12.76 26.64 1.44
C CYS A 51 -11.74 27.76 1.21
N ARG A 52 -10.49 27.60 1.63
CA ARG A 52 -9.42 28.59 1.38
C ARG A 52 -8.94 28.63 -0.08
N ARG A 53 -9.12 27.56 -0.85
CA ARG A 53 -8.63 27.46 -2.24
C ARG A 53 -9.66 27.89 -3.28
N CYS A 54 -10.92 27.47 -3.10
CA CYS A 54 -11.98 27.75 -4.06
C CYS A 54 -13.07 28.67 -3.51
N GLU A 55 -12.92 29.16 -2.27
CA GLU A 55 -13.82 30.11 -1.61
C GLU A 55 -15.28 29.64 -1.48
N SER A 56 -15.56 28.38 -1.84
CA SER A 56 -16.89 27.78 -1.72
C SER A 56 -17.34 27.76 -0.27
N LEU A 57 -18.61 28.14 -0.07
CA LEU A 57 -19.28 27.98 1.21
C LEU A 57 -19.56 26.50 1.44
N LEU A 58 -19.06 25.97 2.55
CA LEU A 58 -19.26 24.59 2.95
C LEU A 58 -20.30 24.54 4.05
N ASP A 59 -21.13 23.50 4.01
CA ASP A 59 -21.95 23.17 5.16
C ASP A 59 -21.03 22.62 6.28
N PRO A 60 -21.09 23.17 7.50
CA PRO A 60 -20.21 22.74 8.58
C PRO A 60 -20.39 21.26 8.95
N PHE A 61 -21.63 20.74 8.91
CA PHE A 61 -21.91 19.36 9.29
C PHE A 61 -21.40 18.39 8.22
N ASP A 62 -21.70 18.66 6.95
CA ASP A 62 -21.18 17.86 5.84
C ASP A 62 -19.65 17.85 5.80
N TYR A 63 -19.01 18.98 6.12
CA TYR A 63 -17.56 19.07 6.21
C TYR A 63 -17.00 18.18 7.34
N ILE A 64 -17.60 18.24 8.53
CA ILE A 64 -17.19 17.39 9.67
C ILE A 64 -17.36 15.91 9.35
N VAL A 65 -18.48 15.52 8.74
CA VAL A 65 -18.70 14.12 8.29
C VAL A 65 -17.59 13.70 7.32
N SER A 66 -17.26 14.55 6.35
CA SER A 66 -16.18 14.26 5.40
C SER A 66 -14.82 14.08 6.06
N LEU A 67 -14.53 14.81 7.15
CA LEU A 67 -13.30 14.66 7.94
C LEU A 67 -13.28 13.33 8.71
N CYS A 68 -14.39 12.94 9.33
CA CYS A 68 -14.48 11.66 10.04
C CYS A 68 -14.32 10.47 9.07
N ASP A 69 -14.89 10.57 7.86
CA ASP A 69 -14.77 9.55 6.82
C ASP A 69 -13.35 9.45 6.25
N THR A 70 -12.66 10.58 6.05
CA THR A 70 -11.26 10.56 5.61
C THR A 70 -10.36 10.00 6.70
N GLU A 71 -10.50 10.42 7.95
CA GLU A 71 -9.71 9.94 9.08
C GLU A 71 -9.88 8.42 9.28
N SER A 72 -11.12 7.92 9.26
CA SER A 72 -11.41 6.49 9.38
C SER A 72 -10.72 5.68 8.27
N ARG A 73 -10.79 6.15 7.02
CA ARG A 73 -10.10 5.53 5.88
C ARG A 73 -8.57 5.56 6.03
N TYR A 74 -8.00 6.65 6.53
CA TYR A 74 -6.56 6.72 6.78
C TYR A 74 -6.12 5.68 7.80
N VAL A 75 -6.87 5.53 8.91
CA VAL A 75 -6.57 4.52 9.94
C VAL A 75 -6.64 3.10 9.37
N GLU A 76 -7.66 2.81 8.56
CA GLU A 76 -7.80 1.50 7.89
C GLU A 76 -6.67 1.24 6.91
N ASN A 77 -6.32 2.22 6.07
CA ASN A 77 -5.20 2.11 5.13
C ASN A 77 -3.87 1.91 5.85
N LEU A 78 -3.61 2.62 6.95
CA LEU A 78 -2.40 2.41 7.75
C LEU A 78 -2.35 1.00 8.34
N LYS A 79 -3.47 0.47 8.85
CA LYS A 79 -3.55 -0.91 9.33
C LYS A 79 -3.26 -1.91 8.22
N TYR A 80 -3.83 -1.70 7.02
CA TYR A 80 -3.57 -2.54 5.85
C TYR A 80 -2.09 -2.50 5.46
N LEU A 81 -1.52 -1.31 5.27
CA LEU A 81 -0.13 -1.12 4.87
C LEU A 81 0.85 -1.76 5.86
N ARG A 82 0.60 -1.67 7.17
CA ARG A 82 1.42 -2.36 8.19
C ARG A 82 1.37 -3.88 8.08
N ARG A 83 0.20 -4.46 7.78
CA ARG A 83 0.08 -5.91 7.55
C ARG A 83 0.84 -6.32 6.30
N GLU A 84 0.69 -5.55 5.24
CA GLU A 84 1.37 -5.79 3.98
C GLU A 84 2.89 -5.70 4.15
N GLU A 85 3.40 -4.66 4.82
CA GLU A 85 4.82 -4.52 5.13
C GLU A 85 5.35 -5.75 5.90
N LYS A 86 4.61 -6.19 6.94
CA LYS A 86 4.99 -7.37 7.72
C LYS A 86 5.05 -8.63 6.85
N GLN A 87 4.05 -8.83 5.99
CA GLN A 87 4.01 -9.96 5.06
C GLN A 87 5.18 -9.89 4.05
N ARG A 88 5.49 -8.70 3.51
CA ARG A 88 6.62 -8.48 2.61
C ARG A 88 7.94 -8.84 3.27
N ARG A 89 8.17 -8.39 4.52
CA ARG A 89 9.38 -8.75 5.30
C ARG A 89 9.52 -10.27 5.46
N GLN A 90 8.43 -10.97 5.81
CA GLN A 90 8.42 -12.42 5.95
C GLN A 90 8.70 -13.14 4.62
N ASN A 91 8.15 -12.64 3.51
CA ASN A 91 8.39 -13.21 2.19
C ASN A 91 9.85 -13.03 1.76
N ILE A 92 10.45 -11.87 2.00
CA ILE A 92 11.87 -11.61 1.73
C ILE A 92 12.75 -12.56 2.54
N GLU A 93 12.45 -12.75 3.83
CA GLU A 93 13.22 -13.66 4.70
C GLU A 93 13.15 -15.11 4.20
N LYS A 94 11.97 -15.57 3.78
CA LYS A 94 11.80 -16.90 3.15
C LYS A 94 12.61 -17.02 1.85
N LEU A 95 12.58 -16.01 0.98
CA LEU A 95 13.34 -16.01 -0.27
C LEU A 95 14.84 -16.10 -0.01
N ILE A 96 15.36 -15.36 0.98
CA ILE A 96 16.77 -15.45 1.41
C ILE A 96 17.09 -16.85 1.93
N GLN A 97 16.17 -17.52 2.63
CA GLN A 97 16.38 -18.88 3.09
C GLN A 97 16.41 -19.89 1.93
N ILE A 98 15.48 -19.79 0.99
CA ILE A 98 15.42 -20.63 -0.21
C ILE A 98 16.70 -20.45 -1.04
N GLU A 99 17.17 -19.21 -1.20
CA GLU A 99 18.47 -18.90 -1.80
C GLU A 99 19.57 -19.71 -1.12
N LYS A 100 19.73 -19.56 0.20
CA LYS A 100 20.81 -20.22 0.96
C LYS A 100 20.75 -21.74 0.78
N ASN A 101 19.56 -22.33 0.81
CA ASN A 101 19.34 -23.76 0.59
C ASN A 101 19.77 -24.18 -0.82
N ALA A 102 19.36 -23.43 -1.85
CA ALA A 102 19.76 -23.67 -3.24
C ALA A 102 21.27 -23.56 -3.42
N LYS A 103 21.93 -22.52 -2.87
CA LYS A 103 23.38 -22.36 -2.89
C LYS A 103 24.10 -23.55 -2.25
N SER A 104 23.60 -24.03 -1.12
CA SER A 104 24.13 -25.21 -0.43
C SER A 104 23.99 -26.49 -1.28
N ARG A 105 22.86 -26.68 -1.97
CA ARG A 105 22.64 -27.80 -2.89
C ARG A 105 23.61 -27.76 -4.08
N ILE A 106 23.82 -26.59 -4.69
CA ILE A 106 24.76 -26.41 -5.82
C ILE A 106 26.20 -26.74 -5.40
N ARG A 107 26.64 -26.25 -4.23
CA ARG A 107 27.98 -26.57 -3.69
C ARG A 107 28.15 -28.06 -3.43
N ARG A 108 27.14 -28.73 -2.88
CA ARG A 108 27.15 -30.19 -2.65
C ARG A 108 27.21 -31.00 -3.95
N ALA A 109 26.63 -30.49 -5.03
CA ALA A 109 26.73 -31.10 -6.36
C ALA A 109 28.13 -30.97 -7.00
N GLY A 110 29.09 -30.31 -6.32
CA GLY A 110 30.49 -30.23 -6.77
C GLY A 110 30.78 -29.11 -7.76
N ILE A 111 29.80 -28.24 -8.04
CA ILE A 111 29.99 -27.05 -8.89
C ILE A 111 30.82 -26.03 -8.11
N LYS A 112 32.04 -25.75 -8.60
CA LYS A 112 33.01 -24.84 -7.97
C LYS A 112 32.96 -23.42 -8.53
N GLU A 113 32.16 -23.20 -9.56
CA GLU A 113 31.99 -21.89 -10.18
C GLU A 113 31.35 -20.90 -9.19
N PRO A 114 31.77 -19.62 -9.22
CA PRO A 114 31.15 -18.60 -8.40
C PRO A 114 29.67 -18.46 -8.78
N LEU A 115 28.79 -18.56 -7.77
CA LEU A 115 27.36 -18.40 -7.97
C LEU A 115 27.05 -16.95 -8.41
N PRO A 116 26.08 -16.76 -9.32
CA PRO A 116 25.72 -15.42 -9.79
C PRO A 116 25.35 -14.50 -8.62
N LEU A 117 25.89 -13.29 -8.64
CA LEU A 117 25.64 -12.22 -7.66
C LEU A 117 24.33 -11.50 -8.01
N TRP A 118 23.20 -12.19 -7.97
CA TRP A 118 21.89 -11.58 -8.16
C TRP A 118 21.53 -10.53 -7.08
N GLN A 119 22.33 -10.44 -6.01
CA GLN A 119 22.21 -9.45 -4.95
C GLN A 119 22.70 -8.04 -5.36
N ASN A 120 23.40 -7.91 -6.50
CA ASN A 120 24.04 -6.65 -6.92
C ASN A 120 23.51 -6.09 -8.25
N GLU A 121 22.53 -6.74 -8.88
CA GLU A 121 21.87 -6.14 -10.03
C GLU A 121 21.00 -4.99 -9.51
N ARG A 122 21.44 -3.75 -9.80
CA ARG A 122 20.55 -2.60 -9.68
C ARG A 122 19.40 -2.84 -10.64
N VAL A 123 18.21 -3.09 -10.10
CA VAL A 123 16.98 -2.98 -10.88
C VAL A 123 16.87 -1.50 -11.24
N GLU A 124 17.15 -1.17 -12.50
CA GLU A 124 16.92 0.19 -12.97
C GLU A 124 15.42 0.50 -12.87
N PRO A 125 15.06 1.71 -12.42
CA PRO A 125 13.67 2.10 -12.19
C PRO A 125 12.81 2.15 -13.45
#